data_AF-A0AAN8WCJ8-F1
#
_entry.id   AF-A0AAN8WCJ8-F1
#
_cell.length_a   1.000
_cell.length_b   1.000
_cell.length_c   1.000
_cell.angle_alpha   90.00
_cell.angle_beta   90.00
_cell.angle_gamma   90.00
#
_symmetry.space_group_name_H-M   'P 1'
#
loop_
_entity.id
_entity.type
_entity.pdbx_description
1 polymer ?
#
loop_
_entity_poly.entity_id
_entity_poly.type
_entity_poly.pdbx_seq_one_letter_code
_entity_poly.pdbx_strand_id
1 'polypeptide(L)'
;MVQEQIKGLSVCGYKVFIQILACHRPGIGIEHLQSYCELRGEVQNHTPACLSLLWAVGQSGIDDFSVGLKIWMQLLVPFIGLKNYSAYVVEYGSNIFHGGGGGGTADYASILGVREFFSILDFTWCSSGSLSKPVQRQLLALYPKVKVLHFSLL
;
A
#
# COMPACT_ATOMS: atom_id res chain seq x y z
N MET A 1 4.73 -10.87 -18.60
CA MET A 1 5.99 -11.26 -17.94
C MET A 1 7.00 -10.16 -18.25
N VAL A 2 7.79 -9.71 -17.28
CA VAL A 2 9.01 -8.94 -17.59
C VAL A 2 9.94 -9.91 -18.31
N GLN A 3 9.71 -10.04 -19.60
CA GLN A 3 10.52 -10.76 -20.55
C GLN A 3 10.58 -9.79 -21.73
N GLU A 4 11.73 -9.23 -22.10
CA GLU A 4 13.05 -9.78 -21.92
C GLU A 4 14.11 -8.69 -22.27
N GLN A 5 15.36 -8.88 -21.82
CA GLN A 5 16.56 -8.29 -22.44
C GLN A 5 16.88 -6.81 -22.16
N ILE A 6 17.35 -6.52 -20.94
CA ILE A 6 18.53 -5.65 -20.81
C ILE A 6 19.66 -6.57 -20.34
N LYS A 7 20.36 -7.17 -21.30
CA LYS A 7 21.54 -8.01 -21.05
C LYS A 7 22.56 -7.21 -20.22
N GLY A 8 22.68 -7.54 -18.93
CA GLY A 8 23.81 -7.12 -18.09
C GLY A 8 23.53 -6.09 -16.99
N LEU A 9 22.32 -5.54 -16.84
CA LEU A 9 22.03 -4.63 -15.72
C LEU A 9 21.34 -5.37 -14.57
N SER A 10 21.94 -5.29 -13.37
CA SER A 10 21.42 -5.94 -12.16
C SER A 10 20.17 -5.21 -11.66
N VAL A 11 18.99 -5.66 -12.09
CA VAL A 11 17.68 -5.22 -11.57
C VAL A 11 17.61 -5.43 -10.05
N CYS A 12 18.29 -6.45 -9.54
CA CYS A 12 18.40 -6.72 -8.10
C CYS A 12 19.14 -5.60 -7.37
N GLY A 13 20.22 -5.07 -7.95
CA GLY A 13 20.98 -3.96 -7.36
C GLY A 13 20.14 -2.71 -7.17
N TYR A 14 19.32 -2.35 -8.16
CA TYR A 14 18.40 -1.22 -8.06
C TYR A 14 17.33 -1.43 -6.99
N LYS A 15 16.74 -2.62 -6.89
CA LYS A 15 15.75 -2.93 -5.85
C LYS A 15 16.36 -2.83 -4.45
N VAL A 16 17.55 -3.40 -4.25
CA VAL A 16 18.28 -3.32 -2.99
C VAL A 16 18.63 -1.87 -2.66
N PHE A 17 19.06 -1.09 -3.65
CA PHE A 17 19.35 0.33 -3.45
C PHE A 17 18.10 1.13 -3.04
N ILE A 18 16.96 0.90 -3.68
CA ILE A 18 15.69 1.54 -3.31
C ILE A 18 15.29 1.16 -1.88
N GLN A 19 15.46 -0.11 -1.49
CA GLN A 19 15.20 -0.56 -0.12
C GLN A 19 16.08 0.13 0.91
N ILE A 20 17.39 0.19 0.65
CA ILE A 20 18.35 0.86 1.53
C ILE A 20 18.01 2.35 1.62
N LEU A 21 17.72 3.00 0.48
CA LEU A 21 17.38 4.42 0.44
C LEU A 21 16.09 4.72 1.23
N ALA A 22 15.06 3.90 1.04
CA ALA A 22 13.80 4.01 1.77
C ALA A 22 13.98 3.81 3.28
N CYS A 23 14.85 2.86 3.68
CA CYS A 23 15.20 2.62 5.08
C CYS A 23 15.94 3.82 5.71
N HIS A 24 16.86 4.45 4.98
CA HIS A 24 17.63 5.60 5.49
C HIS A 24 16.82 6.90 5.48
N ARG A 25 15.82 7.03 4.59
CA ARG A 25 15.02 8.25 4.44
C ARG A 25 13.55 7.91 4.10
N PRO A 26 12.75 7.47 5.09
CA PRO A 26 11.34 7.09 4.86
C PRO A 26 10.47 8.26 4.39
N GLY A 27 10.89 9.51 4.65
CA GLY A 27 10.18 10.72 4.20
C GLY A 27 10.04 10.86 2.68
N ILE A 28 10.92 10.23 1.88
CA ILE A 28 10.90 10.33 0.41
C ILE A 28 9.54 9.87 -0.16
N GLY A 29 8.95 8.83 0.43
CA GLY A 29 7.67 8.30 -0.03
C GLY A 29 6.48 9.25 0.16
N ILE A 30 6.57 10.18 1.12
CA ILE A 30 5.50 11.15 1.40
C ILE A 30 5.75 12.51 0.75
N GLU A 31 7.01 12.95 0.70
CA GLU A 31 7.41 14.28 0.21
C GLU A 31 6.86 14.55 -1.20
N HIS A 32 6.82 13.51 -2.05
CA HIS A 32 6.32 13.58 -3.43
C HIS A 32 5.09 12.68 -3.67
N LEU A 33 4.32 12.37 -2.62
CA LEU A 33 3.21 11.41 -2.71
C LEU A 33 2.17 11.78 -3.78
N GLN A 34 1.89 13.08 -3.92
CA GLN A 34 0.97 13.58 -4.94
C GLN A 34 1.45 13.28 -6.36
N SER A 35 2.74 13.52 -6.64
CA SER A 35 3.36 13.20 -7.93
C SER A 35 3.36 11.69 -8.19
N TYR A 36 3.54 10.86 -7.17
CA TYR A 36 3.42 9.41 -7.30
C TYR A 36 1.98 8.97 -7.60
N CYS A 37 0.97 9.63 -7.04
CA CYS A 37 -0.44 9.38 -7.34
C CYS A 37 -0.80 9.74 -8.80
N GLU A 38 -0.26 10.83 -9.32
CA GLU A 38 -0.39 11.24 -10.72
C GLU A 38 0.27 10.22 -11.65
N LEU A 39 1.54 9.89 -11.39
CA LEU A 39 2.29 8.89 -12.16
C LEU A 39 1.59 7.52 -12.14
N ARG A 40 1.03 7.11 -10.99
CA ARG A 40 0.23 5.88 -10.88
C ARG A 40 -0.94 5.88 -11.85
N GLY A 41 -1.63 7.01 -12.02
CA GLY A 41 -2.71 7.15 -13.00
C GLY A 41 -2.24 6.96 -14.43
N GLU A 42 -1.07 7.50 -14.77
CA GLU A 42 -0.46 7.37 -16.10
C GLU A 42 -0.02 5.93 -16.41
N VAL A 43 0.58 5.24 -15.44
CA VAL A 43 1.09 3.87 -15.63
C VAL A 43 0.07 2.78 -15.33
N GLN A 44 -1.16 3.12 -14.92
CA GLN A 44 -2.20 2.17 -14.48
C GLN A 44 -2.51 1.08 -15.52
N ASN A 45 -2.42 1.41 -16.81
CA ASN A 45 -2.69 0.45 -17.90
C ASN A 45 -1.53 -0.54 -18.14
N HIS A 46 -0.35 -0.27 -17.56
CA HIS A 46 0.83 -1.11 -17.66
C HIS A 46 1.11 -1.79 -16.32
N THR A 47 0.41 -2.89 -16.04
CA THR A 47 0.49 -3.63 -14.77
C THR A 47 1.90 -3.82 -14.20
N PRO A 48 2.92 -4.25 -14.98
CA PRO A 48 4.27 -4.45 -14.44
C PRO A 48 4.94 -3.14 -13.98
N ALA A 49 4.74 -2.05 -14.73
CA ALA A 49 5.30 -0.74 -14.41
C ALA A 49 4.59 -0.15 -13.19
N CYS A 50 3.27 -0.22 -13.15
CA CYS A 50 2.49 0.24 -11.99
C CYS A 50 2.84 -0.55 -10.73
N LEU A 51 2.93 -1.88 -10.79
CA LEU A 51 3.36 -2.67 -9.62
C LEU A 51 4.77 -2.32 -9.15
N SER A 52 5.68 -2.02 -10.07
CA SER A 52 7.05 -1.61 -9.73
C SER A 52 7.07 -0.25 -9.03
N LEU A 53 6.24 0.71 -9.48
CA LEU A 53 6.04 1.99 -8.82
C LEU A 53 5.46 1.83 -7.43
N LEU A 54 4.36 1.08 -7.30
CA LEU A 54 3.69 0.81 -6.02
C LEU A 54 4.66 0.16 -5.03
N TRP A 55 5.47 -0.80 -5.50
CA TRP A 55 6.49 -1.47 -4.70
C TRP A 55 7.59 -0.52 -4.24
N ALA A 56 8.10 0.32 -5.14
CA ALA A 56 9.19 1.25 -4.85
C ALA A 56 8.77 2.29 -3.81
N VAL A 57 7.60 2.92 -3.99
CA VAL A 57 7.08 3.91 -3.03
C VAL A 57 6.77 3.22 -1.70
N GLY A 58 6.17 2.03 -1.75
CA GLY A 58 5.86 1.22 -0.56
C GLY A 58 7.07 0.87 0.31
N GLN A 59 8.28 0.79 -0.23
CA GLN A 59 9.47 0.53 0.61
C GLN A 59 9.64 1.59 1.71
N SER A 60 9.22 2.84 1.47
CA SER A 60 9.34 3.95 2.42
C SER A 60 8.49 3.78 3.68
N GLY A 61 7.45 2.93 3.61
CA GLY A 61 6.50 2.72 4.70
C GLY A 61 6.66 1.40 5.45
N ILE A 62 7.75 0.64 5.19
CA ILE A 62 8.02 -0.62 5.88
C ILE A 62 8.53 -0.38 7.31
N ASP A 63 9.44 0.58 7.48
CA ASP A 63 10.06 0.88 8.78
C ASP A 63 9.27 1.89 9.62
N ASP A 64 8.44 2.74 8.98
CA ASP A 64 7.62 3.74 9.65
C ASP A 64 6.13 3.49 9.34
N PHE A 65 5.38 3.14 10.39
CA PHE A 65 3.95 2.83 10.29
C PHE A 65 3.12 4.03 9.83
N SER A 66 3.44 5.26 10.27
CA SER A 66 2.71 6.47 9.87
C SER A 66 2.87 6.69 8.36
N VAL A 67 4.10 6.51 7.88
CA VAL A 67 4.43 6.59 6.46
C VAL A 67 3.75 5.51 5.65
N GLY A 68 3.83 4.26 6.12
CA GLY A 68 3.18 3.12 5.50
C GLY A 68 1.67 3.27 5.41
N LEU A 69 1.03 3.76 6.47
CA LEU A 69 -0.41 4.00 6.51
C LEU A 69 -0.83 5.07 5.51
N LYS A 70 -0.08 6.18 5.43
CA LYS A 70 -0.39 7.27 4.49
C LYS A 70 -0.23 6.84 3.03
N ILE A 71 0.84 6.11 2.71
CA ILE A 71 1.05 5.53 1.37
C ILE A 71 -0.06 4.53 1.05
N TRP A 72 -0.42 3.66 2.00
CA TRP A 72 -1.46 2.69 1.80
C TRP A 72 -2.80 3.36 1.48
N MET A 73 -3.21 4.34 2.27
CA MET A 73 -4.49 5.03 2.08
C MET A 73 -4.55 5.85 0.79
N GLN A 74 -3.53 6.64 0.48
CA GLN A 74 -3.60 7.58 -0.64
C GLN A 74 -3.19 6.93 -1.98
N LEU A 75 -2.19 6.05 -1.96
CA LEU A 75 -1.62 5.47 -3.18
C LEU A 75 -2.17 4.07 -3.49
N LEU A 76 -2.44 3.23 -2.48
CA LEU A 76 -2.75 1.80 -2.71
C LEU A 76 -4.24 1.48 -2.64
N VAL A 77 -4.98 2.01 -1.66
CA VAL A 77 -6.42 1.73 -1.48
C VAL A 77 -7.26 2.02 -2.73
N PRO A 78 -7.02 3.07 -3.53
CA PRO A 78 -7.80 3.29 -4.77
C PRO A 78 -7.71 2.12 -5.77
N PHE A 79 -6.69 1.27 -5.66
CA PHE A 79 -6.45 0.13 -6.55
C PHE A 79 -6.91 -1.20 -5.95
N ILE A 80 -7.45 -1.21 -4.72
CA ILE A 80 -7.87 -2.43 -4.02
C ILE A 80 -8.96 -3.19 -4.80
N GLY A 81 -9.82 -2.49 -5.54
CA GLY A 81 -10.88 -3.10 -6.36
C GLY A 81 -10.41 -3.68 -7.70
N LEU A 82 -9.16 -3.42 -8.10
CA LEU A 82 -8.61 -3.87 -9.37
C LEU A 82 -7.90 -5.22 -9.19
N LYS A 83 -8.38 -6.26 -9.88
CA LYS A 83 -7.88 -7.65 -9.75
C LYS A 83 -6.37 -7.81 -9.89
N ASN A 84 -5.74 -7.00 -10.75
CA ASN A 84 -4.30 -7.07 -11.02
C ASN A 84 -3.44 -6.49 -9.88
N TYR A 85 -4.03 -5.72 -8.97
CA TYR A 85 -3.33 -4.97 -7.93
C TYR A 85 -3.79 -5.33 -6.52
N SER A 86 -5.02 -5.83 -6.38
CA SER A 86 -5.65 -6.10 -5.09
C SER A 86 -4.83 -6.98 -4.15
N ALA A 87 -4.18 -8.03 -4.67
CA ALA A 87 -3.31 -8.89 -3.88
C ALA A 87 -2.16 -8.09 -3.24
N TYR A 88 -1.47 -7.27 -4.02
CA TYR A 88 -0.37 -6.44 -3.53
C TYR A 88 -0.85 -5.40 -2.52
N VAL A 89 -1.98 -4.74 -2.77
CA VAL A 89 -2.55 -3.72 -1.88
C VAL A 89 -2.89 -4.31 -0.50
N VAL A 90 -3.49 -5.50 -0.47
CA VAL A 90 -3.87 -6.17 0.78
C VAL A 90 -2.67 -6.77 1.51
N GLU A 91 -1.69 -7.30 0.77
CA GLU A 91 -0.43 -7.79 1.33
C GLU A 91 0.37 -6.65 1.98
N TYR A 92 0.51 -5.52 1.30
CA TYR A 92 1.19 -4.34 1.84
C TYR A 92 0.53 -3.86 3.14
N GLY A 93 -0.81 -3.72 3.14
CA GLY A 93 -1.59 -3.43 4.34
C GLY A 93 -1.30 -4.45 5.44
N SER A 94 -1.35 -5.74 5.13
CA SER A 94 -1.05 -6.78 6.12
C SER A 94 0.33 -6.60 6.75
N ASN A 95 1.35 -6.28 5.96
CA ASN A 95 2.72 -6.13 6.44
C ASN A 95 2.88 -4.94 7.38
N ILE A 96 2.36 -3.75 7.03
CA ILE A 96 2.46 -2.56 7.90
C ILE A 96 1.73 -2.77 9.23
N PHE A 97 0.58 -3.45 9.21
CA PHE A 97 -0.21 -3.75 10.41
C PHE A 97 0.36 -4.89 11.26
N HIS A 98 1.31 -5.68 10.75
CA HIS A 98 2.08 -6.64 11.55
C HIS A 98 3.38 -6.04 12.09
N GLY A 99 3.98 -5.07 11.38
CA GLY A 99 5.29 -4.50 11.70
C GLY A 99 5.34 -3.51 12.87
N GLY A 100 4.26 -2.81 13.22
CA GLY A 100 4.34 -1.80 14.29
C GLY A 100 3.09 -1.00 14.64
N GLY A 101 1.90 -1.41 14.18
CA GLY A 101 0.65 -0.63 14.30
C GLY A 101 0.02 -0.52 15.70
N GLY A 102 0.80 -0.33 16.76
CA GLY A 102 0.29 -0.27 18.15
C GLY A 102 0.80 0.87 19.03
N GLY A 103 1.74 1.70 18.58
CA GLY A 103 2.53 2.55 19.50
C GLY A 103 2.18 4.04 19.60
N GLY A 104 1.42 4.65 18.68
CA GLY A 104 1.33 6.13 18.60
C GLY A 104 -0.01 6.65 18.12
N THR A 105 -1.08 6.36 18.84
CA THR A 105 -2.48 6.48 18.39
C THR A 105 -2.92 7.89 17.94
N ALA A 106 -2.32 8.99 18.40
CA ALA A 106 -2.93 10.32 18.28
C ALA A 106 -3.05 10.90 16.84
N ASP A 107 -2.17 10.55 15.90
CA ASP A 107 -2.13 11.22 14.57
C ASP A 107 -2.81 10.41 13.45
N TYR A 108 -3.10 9.12 13.69
CA TYR A 108 -3.57 8.20 12.64
C TYR A 108 -5.04 8.41 12.25
N ALA A 109 -5.87 9.02 13.10
CA ALA A 109 -7.26 9.37 12.77
C ALA A 109 -7.36 10.41 11.65
N SER A 110 -6.38 11.33 11.56
CA SER A 110 -6.33 12.32 10.47
C SER A 110 -5.99 11.67 9.13
N ILE A 111 -5.23 10.58 9.17
CA ILE A 111 -4.80 9.82 7.98
C ILE A 111 -5.87 8.82 7.56
N LEU A 112 -6.56 8.20 8.53
CA LEU A 112 -7.63 7.21 8.34
C LEU A 112 -8.99 7.89 8.39
N GLY A 113 -9.30 8.67 7.35
CA GLY A 113 -10.59 9.34 7.23
C GLY A 113 -11.76 8.36 7.16
N VAL A 114 -12.95 8.84 7.54
CA VAL A 114 -14.21 8.09 7.55
C VAL A 114 -14.51 7.50 6.16
N ARG A 115 -14.22 8.24 5.08
CA ARG A 115 -14.44 7.80 3.70
C ARG A 115 -13.54 6.64 3.31
N GLU A 116 -12.27 6.69 3.70
CA GLU A 116 -11.26 5.67 3.43
C GLU A 116 -11.59 4.39 4.21
N PHE A 117 -12.06 4.54 5.46
CA PHE A 117 -12.58 3.44 6.26
C PHE A 117 -13.79 2.77 5.59
N PHE A 118 -14.80 3.54 5.14
CA PHE A 118 -15.95 2.99 4.43
C PHE A 118 -15.57 2.36 3.08
N SER A 119 -14.60 2.92 2.37
CA SER A 119 -14.09 2.33 1.12
C SER A 119 -13.53 0.92 1.38
N ILE A 120 -12.71 0.76 2.42
CA ILE A 120 -12.18 -0.55 2.82
C ILE A 120 -13.31 -1.49 3.23
N LEU A 121 -14.33 -0.97 3.93
CA LEU A 121 -15.49 -1.73 4.41
C LEU A 121 -16.39 -2.22 3.26
N ASP A 122 -16.59 -1.40 2.23
CA ASP A 122 -17.30 -1.79 1.00
C ASP A 122 -16.52 -2.87 0.25
N PHE A 123 -15.19 -2.80 0.21
CA PHE A 123 -14.39 -3.85 -0.42
C PHE A 123 -14.36 -5.16 0.39
N THR A 124 -14.47 -5.13 1.72
CA THR A 124 -14.56 -6.36 2.52
C THR A 124 -15.93 -7.05 2.41
N TRP A 125 -17.03 -6.28 2.44
CA TRP A 125 -18.40 -6.82 2.51
C TRP A 125 -19.18 -6.79 1.19
N CYS A 126 -18.94 -5.83 0.30
CA CYS A 126 -19.68 -5.67 -0.97
C CYS A 126 -18.91 -6.18 -2.22
N SER A 127 -17.71 -6.77 -2.06
CA SER A 127 -16.91 -7.33 -3.15
C SER A 127 -17.45 -8.67 -3.68
N SER A 128 -18.69 -8.73 -4.17
CA SER A 128 -19.25 -9.96 -4.77
C SER A 128 -18.65 -10.31 -6.15
N GLY A 129 -17.62 -9.60 -6.64
CA GLY A 129 -16.95 -9.91 -7.92
C GLY A 129 -15.59 -9.25 -8.21
N SER A 130 -15.11 -8.30 -7.40
CA SER A 130 -13.86 -7.57 -7.64
C SER A 130 -12.62 -8.24 -7.03
N LEU A 131 -12.72 -8.79 -5.82
CA LEU A 131 -11.62 -9.49 -5.14
C LEU A 131 -11.68 -11.01 -5.33
N SER A 132 -10.51 -11.65 -5.33
CA SER A 132 -10.43 -13.10 -5.21
C SER A 132 -10.73 -13.53 -3.76
N LYS A 133 -11.34 -14.70 -3.58
CA LYS A 133 -11.64 -15.26 -2.24
C LYS A 133 -10.46 -15.24 -1.25
N PRO A 134 -9.20 -15.56 -1.62
CA PRO A 134 -8.09 -15.48 -0.67
C PRO A 134 -7.75 -14.04 -0.26
N VAL A 135 -7.75 -13.10 -1.21
CA VAL A 135 -7.47 -11.68 -0.93
C VAL A 135 -8.57 -11.08 -0.03
N GLN A 136 -9.83 -11.45 -0.27
CA GLN A 136 -10.96 -11.05 0.58
C GLN A 136 -10.80 -11.55 2.02
N ARG A 137 -10.38 -12.82 2.22
CA ARG A 137 -10.12 -13.36 3.57
C ARG A 137 -9.00 -12.63 4.29
N GLN A 138 -7.94 -12.28 3.56
CA GLN A 138 -6.82 -11.53 4.12
C GLN A 138 -7.23 -10.11 4.53
N LEU A 139 -8.05 -9.43 3.71
CA LEU A 139 -8.60 -8.13 4.05
C LEU A 139 -9.56 -8.20 5.25
N LEU A 140 -10.38 -9.24 5.35
CA LEU A 140 -11.23 -9.50 6.52
C LEU A 140 -10.40 -9.73 7.80
N ALA A 141 -9.25 -10.39 7.71
CA ALA A 141 -8.34 -10.56 8.84
C ALA A 141 -7.64 -9.25 9.25
N LEU A 142 -7.46 -8.31 8.33
CA LEU A 142 -6.91 -6.99 8.58
C LEU A 142 -7.93 -6.06 9.28
N TYR A 143 -9.22 -6.22 8.96
CA TYR A 143 -10.30 -5.32 9.39
C TYR A 143 -10.34 -5.04 10.91
N PRO A 144 -10.18 -6.01 11.84
CA PRO A 144 -10.19 -5.73 13.27
C PRO A 144 -9.10 -4.74 13.69
N LYS A 145 -7.91 -4.82 13.07
CA LYS A 145 -6.79 -3.91 13.37
C LYS A 145 -7.07 -2.50 12.86
N VAL A 146 -7.63 -2.39 11.65
CA VAL A 146 -8.09 -1.12 11.06
C VAL A 146 -9.18 -0.49 11.93
N LYS A 147 -10.13 -1.31 12.42
CA LYS A 147 -11.21 -0.88 13.30
C LYS A 147 -10.68 -0.35 14.63
N VAL A 148 -9.72 -1.04 15.26
CA VAL A 148 -9.09 -0.58 16.50
C VAL A 148 -8.43 0.79 16.28
N LEU A 149 -7.70 1.01 15.19
CA LEU A 149 -7.12 2.33 14.92
C LEU A 149 -8.15 3.44 14.75
N HIS A 150 -9.28 3.19 14.10
CA HIS A 150 -10.34 4.20 13.95
C HIS A 150 -11.08 4.46 15.27
N PHE A 151 -11.40 3.42 16.03
CA PHE A 151 -12.23 3.52 17.24
C PHE A 151 -11.46 3.78 18.54
N SER A 152 -10.16 3.49 18.61
CA SER A 152 -9.32 3.82 19.77
C SER A 152 -8.99 5.32 19.88
N LEU A 153 -9.54 6.14 18.99
CA LEU A 153 -9.37 7.60 18.91
C LEU A 153 -10.68 8.39 19.09
N LEU A 154 -11.82 7.70 19.25
CA LEU A 154 -13.11 8.25 19.65
C LEU A 154 -13.31 8.06 21.16
#